data_AF-A0A3B0XR66-F1
#
_entry.id   AF-A0A3B0XR66-F1
#
_cell.length_a   1.000
_cell.length_b   1.000
_cell.length_c   1.000
_cell.angle_alpha   90.00
_cell.angle_beta   90.00
_cell.angle_gamma   90.00
#
_symmetry.space_group_name_H-M   'P 1'
#
loop_
_entity.id
_entity.type
_entity.pdbx_description
1 polymer ?
#
loop_
_entity_poly.entity_id
_entity_poly.type
_entity_poly.pdbx_seq_one_letter_code
_entity_poly.pdbx_strand_id
1 'polypeptide(L)'
;MRSKRMKPIANHADQQQQQAVQIYVAAQQVVVKAQQQLDQLIEYRAEYNTNGISGDTNSTMLRDYQLFLAKINQSIDHAKMNIQHQKQLCELEKLNWLKSRSRSKALEAVIEKYQQNEAQIEARIEQKDQDEHASRIAGLSKRN
;
A
#
# COMPACT_ATOMS: atom_id res chain seq x y z
N MET A 1 29.38 6.98 13.61
CA MET A 1 28.34 5.97 13.88
C MET A 1 27.76 5.46 12.56
N ARG A 2 27.77 4.14 12.37
CA ARG A 2 27.21 3.43 11.21
C ARG A 2 25.70 3.60 11.14
N SER A 3 25.00 3.68 12.27
CA SER A 3 23.55 3.95 12.33
C SER A 3 23.18 5.29 11.65
N LYS A 4 23.93 6.35 11.94
CA LYS A 4 23.72 7.70 11.37
C LYS A 4 23.87 7.72 9.84
N ARG A 5 24.72 6.86 9.27
CA ARG A 5 24.95 6.76 7.81
C ARG A 5 23.85 5.96 7.09
N MET A 6 23.18 5.05 7.80
CA MET A 6 22.08 4.23 7.24
C MET A 6 20.73 4.95 7.30
N LYS A 7 20.56 5.91 8.21
CA LYS A 7 19.32 6.66 8.41
C LYS A 7 18.76 7.32 7.13
N PRO A 8 19.54 7.98 6.26
CA PRO A 8 19.03 8.54 5.01
C PRO A 8 18.48 7.47 4.05
N ILE A 9 19.11 6.28 4.01
CA ILE A 9 18.71 5.17 3.14
C ILE A 9 17.38 4.57 3.62
N ALA A 10 17.22 4.42 4.94
CA ALA A 10 15.96 3.98 5.53
C ALA A 10 14.84 4.99 5.33
N ASN A 11 15.10 6.29 5.55
CA ASN A 11 14.11 7.34 5.30
C ASN A 11 13.62 7.33 3.85
N HIS A 12 14.54 7.15 2.89
CA HIS A 12 14.17 7.05 1.49
C HIS A 12 13.32 5.80 1.22
N ALA A 13 13.67 4.64 1.80
CA ALA A 13 12.88 3.42 1.68
C ALA A 13 11.48 3.56 2.29
N ASP A 14 11.35 4.28 3.41
CA ASP A 14 10.06 4.58 4.03
C ASP A 14 9.20 5.50 3.14
N GLN A 15 9.78 6.55 2.57
CA GLN A 15 9.09 7.41 1.60
C GLN A 15 8.60 6.62 0.38
N GLN A 16 9.42 5.71 -0.15
CA GLN A 16 9.02 4.81 -1.25
C GLN A 16 7.88 3.88 -0.84
N GLN A 17 7.90 3.37 0.40
CA GLN A 17 6.79 2.57 0.94
C GLN A 17 5.51 3.41 1.02
N GLN A 18 5.56 4.62 1.57
CA GLN A 18 4.40 5.50 1.71
C GLN A 18 3.78 5.83 0.35
N GLN A 19 4.61 6.15 -0.64
CA GLN A 19 4.16 6.37 -2.02
C GLN A 19 3.49 5.12 -2.61
N ALA A 20 4.12 3.95 -2.46
CA ALA A 20 3.55 2.69 -2.97
C ALA A 20 2.22 2.34 -2.31
N VAL A 21 2.04 2.61 -1.00
CA VAL A 21 0.75 2.45 -0.32
C VAL A 21 -0.32 3.33 -0.95
N GLN A 22 -0.02 4.62 -1.18
CA GLN A 22 -0.99 5.56 -1.74
C GLN A 22 -1.43 5.12 -3.15
N ILE A 23 -0.49 4.66 -3.98
CA ILE A 23 -0.77 4.15 -5.32
C ILE A 23 -1.65 2.90 -5.24
N TYR A 24 -1.31 1.94 -4.38
CA TYR A 24 -2.10 0.72 -4.19
C TYR A 24 -3.54 1.03 -3.72
N VAL A 25 -3.70 1.93 -2.74
CA VAL A 25 -5.03 2.34 -2.26
C VAL A 25 -5.84 3.01 -3.36
N ALA A 26 -5.22 3.88 -4.16
CA ALA A 26 -5.88 4.51 -5.30
C ALA A 26 -6.33 3.46 -6.34
N ALA A 27 -5.46 2.50 -6.68
CA ALA A 27 -5.81 1.40 -7.58
C ALA A 27 -6.97 0.54 -7.04
N GLN A 28 -6.99 0.26 -5.74
CA GLN A 28 -8.09 -0.45 -5.10
C GLN A 28 -9.41 0.33 -5.18
N GLN A 29 -9.39 1.64 -4.97
CA GLN A 29 -10.57 2.49 -5.12
C GLN A 29 -11.11 2.48 -6.56
N VAL A 30 -10.23 2.45 -7.56
CA VAL A 30 -10.63 2.34 -8.97
C VAL A 30 -11.37 1.02 -9.23
N VAL A 31 -10.88 -0.10 -8.70
CA VAL A 31 -11.57 -1.40 -8.80
C VAL A 31 -12.95 -1.36 -8.16
N VAL A 32 -13.07 -0.78 -6.95
CA VAL A 32 -14.36 -0.68 -6.24
C VAL A 32 -15.35 0.17 -7.04
N LYS A 33 -14.94 1.33 -7.54
CA LYS A 33 -15.80 2.20 -8.37
C LYS A 33 -16.25 1.51 -9.65
N ALA A 34 -15.35 0.79 -10.31
CA ALA A 34 -15.70 0.03 -11.52
C ALA A 34 -16.71 -1.08 -11.23
N GLN A 35 -16.59 -1.78 -10.09
CA GLN A 35 -17.56 -2.78 -9.66
C GLN A 35 -18.93 -2.17 -9.37
N GLN A 36 -18.98 -1.03 -8.67
CA GLN A 36 -20.23 -0.31 -8.41
C GLN A 36 -20.95 0.11 -9.71
N GLN A 37 -20.20 0.58 -10.71
CA GLN A 37 -20.76 0.92 -12.02
C GLN A 37 -21.33 -0.31 -12.73
N LEU A 38 -20.65 -1.46 -12.66
CA LEU A 38 -21.17 -2.71 -13.22
C LEU A 38 -22.46 -3.14 -12.51
N ASP A 39 -22.51 -3.05 -11.18
CA ASP A 39 -23.69 -3.42 -10.41
C ASP A 39 -24.89 -2.54 -10.79
N GLN A 40 -24.68 -1.22 -10.94
CA GLN A 40 -25.69 -0.29 -11.44
C GLN A 40 -26.18 -0.64 -12.85
N LEU A 41 -25.29 -1.04 -13.76
CA LEU A 41 -25.69 -1.46 -15.11
C LEU A 41 -26.52 -2.75 -15.10
N ILE A 42 -26.19 -3.69 -14.20
CA ILE A 42 -26.93 -4.94 -14.04
C ILE A 42 -28.33 -4.66 -13.46
N GLU A 43 -28.42 -3.83 -12.43
CA GLU A 43 -29.67 -3.40 -11.82
C GLU A 43 -30.57 -2.69 -12.83
N TYR A 44 -30.02 -1.69 -13.54
CA TYR A 44 -30.74 -0.96 -14.58
C TYR A 44 -31.26 -1.89 -15.68
N ARG A 45 -30.47 -2.87 -16.11
CA ARG A 45 -30.93 -3.88 -17.09
C ARG A 45 -32.10 -4.71 -16.56
N ALA A 46 -32.05 -5.10 -15.29
CA ALA A 46 -33.12 -5.89 -14.66
C ALA A 46 -34.42 -5.08 -14.59
N GLU A 47 -34.36 -3.84 -14.12
CA GLU A 47 -35.51 -2.92 -14.09
C GLU A 47 -36.07 -2.65 -15.49
N TYR A 48 -35.20 -2.50 -16.48
CA TYR A 48 -35.62 -2.27 -17.86
C TYR A 48 -36.33 -3.49 -18.46
N ASN A 49 -35.90 -4.71 -18.09
CA ASN A 49 -36.58 -5.94 -18.48
C ASN A 49 -37.95 -6.10 -17.83
N THR A 50 -38.13 -5.68 -16.57
CA THR A 50 -39.42 -5.79 -15.87
C THR A 50 -40.43 -4.75 -16.35
N ASN A 51 -39.98 -3.56 -16.73
CA ASN A 51 -40.87 -2.43 -17.05
C ASN A 51 -41.13 -2.27 -18.57
N GLY A 52 -40.25 -2.79 -19.43
CA GLY A 52 -40.21 -2.45 -20.85
C GLY A 52 -41.28 -3.08 -21.75
N ILE A 53 -42.06 -4.06 -21.27
CA ILE A 53 -43.13 -4.72 -22.04
C ILE A 53 -44.39 -4.79 -21.19
N SER A 54 -45.08 -3.66 -21.05
CA SER A 54 -46.37 -3.57 -20.36
C SER A 54 -47.38 -2.88 -21.28
N GLY A 55 -48.19 -3.64 -22.03
CA GLY A 55 -49.27 -3.12 -22.89
C GLY A 55 -49.14 -3.41 -24.39
N ASP A 56 -50.06 -2.82 -25.18
CA ASP A 56 -50.18 -2.98 -26.64
C ASP A 56 -48.96 -2.39 -27.36
N THR A 57 -47.92 -3.20 -27.52
CA THR A 57 -46.60 -2.75 -27.93
C THR A 57 -46.47 -2.85 -29.45
N ASN A 58 -46.30 -1.70 -30.13
CA ASN A 58 -46.09 -1.67 -31.59
C ASN A 58 -44.70 -2.24 -31.95
N SER A 59 -44.56 -2.82 -33.15
CA SER A 59 -43.35 -3.49 -33.64
C SER A 59 -42.08 -2.62 -33.60
N THR A 60 -42.21 -1.31 -33.81
CA THR A 60 -41.10 -0.35 -33.70
C THR A 60 -40.59 -0.23 -32.26
N MET A 61 -41.47 -0.18 -31.26
CA MET A 61 -41.05 -0.13 -29.84
C MET A 61 -40.34 -1.40 -29.40
N LEU A 62 -40.80 -2.57 -29.87
CA LEU A 62 -40.12 -3.84 -29.61
C LEU A 62 -38.70 -3.87 -30.19
N ARG A 63 -38.51 -3.31 -31.39
CA ARG A 63 -37.20 -3.21 -32.02
C ARG A 63 -36.26 -2.28 -31.26
N ASP A 64 -36.73 -1.09 -30.90
CA ASP A 64 -35.91 -0.11 -30.16
C ASP A 64 -35.53 -0.65 -28.77
N TYR A 65 -36.45 -1.35 -28.12
CA TYR A 65 -36.21 -2.08 -26.86
C TYR A 65 -35.07 -3.10 -27.00
N GLN A 66 -35.12 -3.96 -28.03
CA GLN A 66 -34.07 -4.96 -28.28
C GLN A 66 -32.71 -4.32 -28.56
N LEU A 67 -32.67 -3.25 -29.34
CA LEU A 67 -31.43 -2.53 -29.65
C LEU A 67 -30.80 -1.92 -28.40
N PHE A 68 -31.62 -1.32 -27.54
CA PHE A 68 -31.13 -0.73 -26.29
C PHE A 68 -30.61 -1.79 -25.32
N LEU A 69 -31.33 -2.91 -25.16
CA LEU A 69 -30.85 -4.04 -24.36
C LEU A 69 -29.52 -4.59 -24.87
N ALA A 70 -29.36 -4.73 -26.19
CA ALA A 70 -28.10 -5.16 -26.78
C ALA A 70 -26.95 -4.22 -26.41
N LYS A 71 -27.19 -2.89 -26.42
CA LYS A 71 -26.21 -1.88 -26.02
C LYS A 71 -25.84 -1.97 -24.53
N ILE A 72 -26.80 -2.19 -23.63
CA ILE A 72 -26.52 -2.39 -22.21
C ILE A 72 -25.69 -3.65 -22.00
N ASN A 73 -26.03 -4.75 -22.65
CA ASN A 73 -25.28 -6.00 -22.54
C ASN A 73 -23.82 -5.83 -22.99
N GLN A 74 -23.59 -5.15 -24.12
CA GLN A 74 -22.23 -4.81 -24.57
C GLN A 74 -21.49 -3.96 -23.53
N SER A 75 -22.17 -2.98 -22.93
CA SER A 75 -21.57 -2.10 -21.91
C SER A 75 -21.22 -2.87 -20.63
N ILE A 76 -22.05 -3.83 -20.23
CA ILE A 76 -21.79 -4.76 -19.11
C ILE A 76 -20.54 -5.60 -19.39
N ASP A 77 -20.43 -6.16 -20.60
CA ASP A 77 -19.28 -6.99 -20.98
C ASP A 77 -17.98 -6.17 -21.01
N HIS A 78 -18.03 -4.94 -21.53
CA HIS A 78 -16.92 -4.00 -21.47
C HIS A 78 -16.54 -3.65 -20.03
N ALA A 79 -17.52 -3.38 -19.16
CA ALA A 79 -17.28 -3.08 -17.74
C ALA A 79 -16.61 -4.26 -17.02
N LYS A 80 -17.05 -5.50 -17.28
CA LYS A 80 -16.43 -6.71 -16.74
C LYS A 80 -14.97 -6.86 -17.17
N MET A 81 -14.68 -6.68 -18.46
CA MET A 81 -13.31 -6.72 -18.98
C MET A 81 -12.44 -5.63 -18.34
N ASN A 82 -12.95 -4.41 -18.22
CA ASN A 82 -12.25 -3.33 -17.55
C ASN A 82 -11.97 -3.67 -16.08
N ILE A 83 -12.94 -4.20 -15.32
CA ILE A 83 -12.73 -4.62 -13.93
C ILE A 83 -11.61 -5.66 -13.82
N GLN A 84 -11.57 -6.64 -14.72
CA GLN A 84 -10.49 -7.63 -14.73
C GLN A 84 -9.12 -6.97 -14.93
N HIS A 85 -9.01 -6.05 -15.88
CA HIS A 85 -7.79 -5.28 -16.11
C HIS A 85 -7.39 -4.44 -14.89
N GLN A 86 -8.33 -3.70 -14.29
CA GLN A 86 -8.06 -2.91 -13.08
C GLN A 86 -7.64 -3.78 -11.89
N LYS A 87 -8.21 -4.98 -11.75
CA LYS A 87 -7.79 -5.96 -10.73
C LYS A 87 -6.36 -6.42 -10.94
N GLN A 88 -5.94 -6.66 -12.19
CA GLN A 88 -4.56 -7.04 -12.51
C GLN A 88 -3.58 -5.90 -12.16
N LEU A 89 -3.91 -4.66 -12.52
CA LEU A 89 -3.10 -3.49 -12.15
C LEU A 89 -3.02 -3.32 -10.63
N CYS A 90 -4.15 -3.45 -9.93
CA CYS A 90 -4.20 -3.38 -8.47
C CYS A 90 -3.30 -4.44 -7.80
N GLU A 91 -3.28 -5.67 -8.32
CA GLU A 91 -2.39 -6.71 -7.79
C GLU A 91 -0.91 -6.41 -8.06
N LEU A 92 -0.57 -5.83 -9.22
CA LEU A 92 0.79 -5.35 -9.49
C LEU A 92 1.21 -4.28 -8.46
N GLU A 93 0.36 -3.30 -8.20
CA GLU A 93 0.67 -2.25 -7.22
C GLU A 93 0.76 -2.78 -5.78
N LYS A 94 -0.05 -3.79 -5.45
CA LYS A 94 0.05 -4.51 -4.18
C LYS A 94 1.42 -5.19 -4.03
N LEU A 95 1.90 -5.86 -5.08
CA LEU A 95 3.23 -6.49 -5.05
C LEU A 95 4.35 -5.46 -4.90
N ASN A 96 4.24 -4.32 -5.60
CA ASN A 96 5.18 -3.20 -5.45
C ASN A 96 5.20 -2.67 -4.02
N TRP A 97 4.03 -2.46 -3.42
CA TRP A 97 3.91 -2.06 -2.02
C TRP A 97 4.51 -3.09 -1.05
N LEU A 98 4.23 -4.39 -1.24
CA LEU A 98 4.80 -5.43 -0.37
C LEU A 98 6.32 -5.46 -0.45
N LYS A 99 6.89 -5.27 -1.65
CA LYS A 99 8.34 -5.20 -1.86
C LYS A 99 8.96 -3.98 -1.18
N SER A 100 8.37 -2.80 -1.33
CA SER A 100 8.87 -1.58 -0.68
C SER A 100 8.76 -1.66 0.85
N ARG A 101 7.65 -2.21 1.37
CA ARG A 101 7.46 -2.48 2.80
C ARG A 101 8.50 -3.44 3.36
N SER A 102 8.78 -4.54 2.65
CA SER A 102 9.80 -5.50 3.08
C SER A 102 11.18 -4.86 3.15
N ARG A 103 11.52 -4.00 2.19
CA ARG A 103 12.80 -3.27 2.17
C ARG A 103 12.91 -2.27 3.32
N SER A 104 11.86 -1.48 3.56
CA SER A 104 11.83 -0.51 4.66
C SER A 104 12.04 -1.20 6.00
N LYS A 105 11.27 -2.25 6.28
CA LYS A 105 11.38 -3.03 7.51
C LYS A 105 12.76 -3.67 7.71
N ALA A 106 13.38 -4.17 6.64
CA ALA A 106 14.73 -4.74 6.72
C ALA A 106 15.77 -3.67 7.08
N LEU A 107 15.68 -2.47 6.50
CA LEU A 107 16.59 -1.36 6.81
C LEU A 107 16.41 -0.85 8.25
N GLU A 108 15.17 -0.78 8.73
CA GLU A 108 14.85 -0.41 10.11
C GLU A 108 15.51 -1.38 11.10
N ALA A 109 15.35 -2.70 10.90
CA ALA A 109 15.97 -3.72 11.73
C ALA A 109 17.52 -3.64 11.73
N VAL A 110 18.12 -3.31 10.58
CA VAL A 110 19.58 -3.11 10.48
C VAL A 110 20.03 -1.88 11.26
N ILE A 111 19.28 -0.78 11.18
CA ILE A 111 19.58 0.44 11.95
C ILE A 111 19.49 0.17 13.45
N GLU A 112 18.42 -0.49 13.89
CA GLU A 112 18.22 -0.84 15.29
C GLU A 112 19.41 -1.68 15.82
N LYS A 113 19.82 -2.69 15.05
CA LYS A 113 21.00 -3.49 15.40
C LYS A 113 22.27 -2.65 15.50
N TYR A 114 22.48 -1.67 14.60
CA TYR A 114 23.64 -0.79 14.72
C TYR A 114 23.57 0.12 15.94
N GLN A 115 22.39 0.66 16.27
CA GLN A 115 22.21 1.50 17.45
C GLN A 115 22.49 0.73 18.74
N GLN A 116 22.00 -0.51 18.85
CA GLN A 116 22.27 -1.37 20.01
C GLN A 116 23.76 -1.65 20.19
N ASN A 117 24.48 -1.97 19.10
CA ASN A 117 25.92 -2.19 19.15
C ASN A 117 26.70 -0.93 19.52
N GLU A 118 26.30 0.23 18.99
CA GLU A 118 26.94 1.52 19.31
C GLU A 118 26.73 1.89 20.78
N ALA A 119 25.52 1.72 21.31
CA ALA A 119 25.22 1.96 22.73
C ALA A 119 26.04 1.05 23.66
N GLN A 120 26.23 -0.22 23.29
CA GLN A 120 27.08 -1.15 24.07
C GLN A 120 28.56 -0.73 24.05
N ILE A 121 29.06 -0.24 22.91
CA ILE A 121 30.44 0.24 22.79
C ILE A 121 30.62 1.51 23.63
N GLU A 122 29.70 2.46 23.55
CA GLU A 122 29.72 3.70 24.34
C GLU A 122 29.71 3.41 25.83
N ALA A 123 28.78 2.56 26.31
CA ALA A 123 28.72 2.17 27.72
C ALA A 123 30.02 1.54 28.22
N ARG A 124 30.70 0.74 27.38
CA ARG A 124 31.99 0.12 27.74
C ARG A 124 33.13 1.13 27.82
N ILE A 125 33.11 2.15 26.96
CA ILE A 125 34.09 3.24 27.00
C ILE A 125 33.86 4.09 28.26
N GLU A 126 32.62 4.47 28.54
CA GLU A 126 32.27 5.26 29.73
C GLU A 126 32.64 4.54 31.04
N GLN A 127 32.36 3.24 31.13
CA GLN A 127 32.77 2.43 32.29
C GLN A 127 34.29 2.43 32.48
N LYS A 128 35.05 2.23 31.39
CA LYS A 128 36.52 2.23 31.45
C LYS A 128 37.06 3.58 31.93
N ASP A 129 36.53 4.68 31.41
CA ASP A 129 36.97 6.03 31.79
C ASP A 129 36.67 6.31 33.27
N GLN A 130 35.51 5.89 33.77
CA GLN A 130 35.15 5.98 35.19
C GLN A 130 36.12 5.19 36.08
N ASP A 131 36.43 3.94 35.71
CA ASP A 131 37.36 3.09 36.45
C ASP A 131 38.78 3.67 36.49
N GLU A 132 39.25 4.25 35.38
CA GLU A 132 40.55 4.93 35.33
C GLU A 132 40.58 6.18 36.21
N HIS A 133 39.52 6.99 36.19
CA HIS A 133 39.40 8.17 37.06
C HIS A 133 39.36 7.78 38.54
N ALA A 134 38.55 6.78 38.90
CA ALA A 134 38.49 6.25 40.26
C ALA A 134 39.86 5.73 40.74
N SER A 135 40.56 4.99 39.87
CA SER A 135 41.90 4.47 40.16
C SER A 135 42.94 5.57 40.36
N ARG A 136 42.90 6.64 39.54
CA ARG A 136 43.77 7.83 39.70
C ARG A 136 43.52 8.54 41.03
N ILE A 137 42.25 8.74 41.41
CA ILE A 137 41.88 9.39 42.69
C ILE A 137 42.32 8.53 43.87
N ALA A 138 42.07 7.22 43.84
CA ALA A 138 42.48 6.30 44.88
C ALA A 138 44.02 6.25 45.05
N GLY A 139 44.76 6.31 43.94
CA GLY A 139 46.23 6.37 43.95
C GLY A 139 46.79 7.66 44.56
N LEU A 140 46.13 8.80 44.35
CA LEU A 140 46.52 10.08 44.95
C LEU A 140 46.24 10.11 46.46
N SER A 141 45.13 9.50 46.91
CA SER A 141 44.81 9.41 48.33
C SER A 141 45.75 8.51 49.14
N LYS A 142 46.47 7.57 48.50
CA LYS A 142 47.45 6.67 49.16
C LYS A 142 48.86 7.28 49.31
N ARG A 143 49.11 8.45 48.72
CA ARG A 143 50.42 9.13 48.73
C ARG A 143 50.52 10.29 49.71
N ASN A 144 49.43 10.61 50.41
CA ASN A 144 49.38 11.50 51.57
C ASN A 144 49.28 10.66 52.84
#